data_AF-A0A2N2H9S0-F1
#
_entry.id   AF-A0A2N2H9S0-F1
#
_cell.length_a   1.000
_cell.length_b   1.000
_cell.length_c   1.000
_cell.angle_alpha   90.00
_cell.angle_beta   90.00
_cell.angle_gamma   90.00
#
_symmetry.space_group_name_H-M   'P 1'
#
loop_
_entity.id
_entity.type
_entity.pdbx_description
1 polymer ?
#
loop_
_entity_poly.entity_id
_entity_poly.type
_entity_poly.pdbx_seq_one_letter_code
_entity_poly.pdbx_strand_id
1 'polypeptide(L)'
;MEPYDLWSSLPQTSTAEKNLDAILSSVTGLPLPYWRERMFFRGLPDDLSYEWSGGRFPAKLNSGTHPVFSFKPLPDGIGFRVCPCSSKKPFDEKSYRFIQKGCPLLHTGYTMDRHSYLIEKIQLNIPRSLAPRLRFLGQVPEECIRHEQRV
;
A
#
# COMPACT_ATOMS: atom_id res chain seq x y z
N MET A 1 46.70 16.39 -16.23
CA MET A 1 46.46 15.77 -14.91
C MET A 1 45.20 16.42 -14.39
N GLU A 2 44.05 15.80 -14.63
CA GLU A 2 42.71 16.33 -14.37
C GLU A 2 42.07 15.50 -13.25
N PRO A 3 41.58 16.10 -12.15
CA PRO A 3 41.08 15.36 -11.00
C PRO A 3 39.54 15.41 -10.92
N TYR A 4 38.82 14.70 -11.80
CA TYR A 4 37.36 14.60 -11.69
C TYR A 4 36.84 13.22 -12.13
N ASP A 5 37.14 12.18 -11.36
CA ASP A 5 36.51 10.85 -11.46
C ASP A 5 36.34 10.19 -10.07
N LEU A 6 35.85 10.95 -9.09
CA LEU A 6 35.70 10.49 -7.70
C LEU A 6 34.26 10.35 -7.19
N TRP A 7 33.26 10.50 -8.07
CA TRP A 7 31.83 10.47 -7.70
C TRP A 7 30.99 9.54 -8.57
N SER A 8 31.58 8.48 -9.11
CA SER A 8 30.82 7.40 -9.75
C SER A 8 31.01 6.14 -8.93
N SER A 9 29.91 5.59 -8.42
CA SER A 9 29.79 4.32 -7.68
C SER A 9 29.91 4.43 -6.15
N LEU A 10 28.92 5.03 -5.50
CA LEU A 10 28.58 4.55 -4.15
C LEU A 10 28.02 3.13 -4.31
N PRO A 11 28.64 2.10 -3.71
CA PRO A 11 28.01 0.79 -3.64
C PRO A 11 26.72 0.97 -2.82
N GLN A 12 25.56 0.77 -3.45
CA GLN A 12 24.31 0.58 -2.71
C GLN A 12 24.49 -0.70 -1.87
N THR A 13 24.92 -0.49 -0.63
CA THR A 13 25.33 -1.55 0.29
C THR A 13 24.13 -2.38 0.72
N SER A 14 24.18 -3.68 0.43
CA SER A 14 23.31 -4.76 0.93
C SER A 14 22.96 -4.65 2.43
N THR A 15 23.81 -4.00 3.24
CA THR A 15 23.57 -3.77 4.67
C THR A 15 22.40 -2.83 4.94
N ALA A 16 22.20 -1.78 4.14
CA ALA A 16 21.12 -0.82 4.33
C ALA A 16 19.75 -1.43 3.99
N GLU A 17 19.68 -2.25 2.94
CA GLU A 17 18.48 -2.98 2.55
C GLU A 17 18.13 -4.06 3.58
N LYS A 18 19.11 -4.83 4.06
CA LYS A 18 18.90 -5.82 5.15
C LYS A 18 18.42 -5.17 6.44
N ASN A 19 18.92 -3.98 6.76
CA ASN A 19 18.43 -3.22 7.92
C ASN A 19 16.99 -2.75 7.73
N LEU A 20 16.62 -2.31 6.51
CA LEU A 20 15.24 -1.94 6.20
C LEU A 20 14.30 -3.14 6.31
N ASP A 21 14.65 -4.29 5.75
CA ASP A 21 13.84 -5.50 5.85
C ASP A 21 13.64 -5.94 7.31
N ALA A 22 14.71 -5.92 8.12
CA ALA A 22 14.63 -6.22 9.54
C ALA A 22 13.66 -5.27 10.27
N ILE A 23 13.77 -3.96 10.02
CA ILE A 23 12.90 -2.94 10.63
C ILE A 23 11.45 -3.13 10.16
N LEU A 24 11.23 -3.32 8.86
CA LEU A 24 9.90 -3.47 8.26
C LEU A 24 9.19 -4.74 8.75
N SER A 25 9.94 -5.82 9.00
CA SER A 25 9.40 -7.07 9.53
C SER A 25 8.96 -6.97 10.99
N SER A 26 9.56 -6.06 11.78
CA SER A 26 9.32 -5.96 13.23
C SER A 26 8.28 -4.91 13.64
N VAL A 27 7.89 -3.99 12.75
CA VAL A 27 6.95 -2.91 13.07
C VAL A 27 5.51 -3.26 12.73
N THR A 28 4.59 -2.95 13.63
CA THR A 28 3.15 -3.06 13.36
C THR A 28 2.64 -1.87 12.57
N GLY A 29 3.07 -0.65 12.91
CA GLY A 29 2.73 0.59 12.22
C GLY A 29 3.96 1.22 11.60
N LEU A 30 3.88 1.58 10.32
CA LEU A 30 5.02 2.10 9.57
C LEU A 30 4.94 3.64 9.44
N PRO A 31 5.96 4.39 9.90
CA PRO A 31 5.99 5.84 9.68
C PRO A 31 6.05 6.20 8.20
N LEU A 32 5.40 7.32 7.82
CA LEU A 32 5.25 7.77 6.44
C LEU A 32 6.56 7.82 5.61
N PRO A 33 7.73 8.23 6.14
CA PRO A 33 8.99 8.26 5.37
C PRO A 33 9.42 6.90 4.79
N TYR A 34 8.96 5.80 5.39
CA TYR A 34 9.26 4.44 4.95
C TYR A 34 8.21 3.89 3.97
N TRP A 35 7.11 4.60 3.75
CA TRP A 35 6.11 4.16 2.79
C TRP A 35 6.68 4.16 1.38
N ARG A 36 6.32 3.12 0.62
CA ARG A 36 6.68 2.91 -0.79
C ARG A 36 5.44 2.49 -1.57
N GLU A 37 5.53 2.52 -2.89
CA GLU A 37 4.45 2.03 -3.73
C GLU A 37 4.17 0.54 -3.48
N ARG A 38 2.92 0.14 -3.68
CA ARG A 38 2.44 -1.24 -3.49
C ARG A 38 2.53 -1.78 -2.06
N MET A 39 2.77 -0.95 -1.06
CA MET A 39 2.58 -1.36 0.33
C MET A 39 1.09 -1.58 0.64
N PHE A 40 0.83 -2.61 1.42
CA PHE A 40 -0.50 -3.01 1.83
C PHE A 40 -0.64 -2.83 3.34
N PHE A 41 -1.70 -2.14 3.75
CA PHE A 41 -1.98 -1.84 5.14
C PHE A 41 -3.41 -2.23 5.47
N ARG A 42 -3.67 -2.52 6.76
CA ARG A 42 -5.02 -2.72 7.29
C ARG A 42 -5.34 -1.72 8.39
N GLY A 43 -6.64 -1.52 8.63
CA GLY A 43 -7.12 -0.74 9.76
C GLY A 43 -7.52 0.69 9.42
N LEU A 44 -7.81 1.02 8.15
CA LEU A 44 -8.44 2.30 7.84
C LEU A 44 -9.92 2.22 8.28
N PRO A 45 -10.37 3.07 9.23
CA PRO A 45 -11.75 3.06 9.70
C PRO A 45 -12.77 3.32 8.58
N ASP A 46 -13.93 2.66 8.65
CA ASP A 46 -15.00 2.76 7.65
C ASP A 46 -15.60 4.17 7.59
N ASP A 47 -15.75 4.84 8.73
CA ASP A 47 -16.23 6.22 8.85
C ASP A 47 -15.31 7.21 8.12
N LEU A 48 -14.00 7.13 8.37
CA LEU A 48 -12.99 7.94 7.67
C LEU A 48 -12.95 7.61 6.18
N SER A 49 -13.02 6.32 5.82
CA SER A 49 -13.06 5.89 4.41
C SER A 49 -14.27 6.47 3.69
N TYR A 50 -15.44 6.45 4.35
CA TYR A 50 -16.70 6.96 3.81
C TYR A 50 -16.65 8.47 3.65
N GLU A 51 -16.21 9.19 4.67
CA GLU A 51 -16.03 10.64 4.62
C GLU A 51 -15.08 11.05 3.48
N TRP A 52 -13.87 10.48 3.44
CA TRP A 52 -12.84 10.88 2.48
C TRP A 52 -13.12 10.43 1.05
N SER A 53 -13.95 9.38 0.87
CA SER A 53 -14.40 8.95 -0.44
C SER A 53 -15.58 9.79 -0.98
N GLY A 54 -16.14 10.70 -0.18
CA GLY A 54 -17.35 11.44 -0.54
C GLY A 54 -18.60 10.55 -0.51
N GLY A 55 -18.66 9.62 0.43
CA GLY A 55 -19.78 8.67 0.61
C GLY A 55 -19.81 7.51 -0.38
N ARG A 56 -18.69 7.23 -1.07
CA ARG A 56 -18.63 6.18 -2.12
C ARG A 56 -18.10 4.83 -1.62
N PHE A 57 -17.37 4.82 -0.51
CA PHE A 57 -16.78 3.60 0.03
C PHE A 57 -16.60 3.66 1.56
N PRO A 58 -16.97 2.62 2.32
CA PRO A 58 -17.61 1.40 1.84
C PRO A 58 -19.05 1.64 1.38
N ALA A 59 -19.58 0.74 0.54
CA ALA A 59 -20.96 0.84 0.05
C ALA A 59 -22.02 0.76 1.17
N LYS A 60 -21.65 0.16 2.31
CA LYS A 60 -22.43 0.16 3.55
C LYS A 60 -21.50 0.51 4.70
N LEU A 61 -21.85 1.56 5.44
CA LEU A 61 -21.10 1.95 6.62
C LEU A 61 -21.36 0.95 7.75
N ASN A 62 -20.30 0.35 8.28
CA ASN A 62 -20.34 -0.50 9.45
C ASN A 62 -19.26 -0.02 10.43
N SER A 63 -19.25 -0.52 11.68
CA SER A 63 -18.16 -0.25 12.64
C SER A 63 -16.90 -1.08 12.32
N GLY A 64 -16.48 -1.08 11.05
CA GLY A 64 -15.40 -1.89 10.51
C GLY A 64 -14.13 -1.11 10.17
N THR A 65 -13.20 -1.81 9.54
CA THR A 65 -12.04 -1.20 8.89
C THR A 65 -11.81 -1.87 7.55
N HIS A 66 -11.23 -1.12 6.61
CA HIS A 66 -10.79 -1.66 5.33
C HIS A 66 -9.26 -1.60 5.18
N PRO A 67 -8.68 -2.48 4.36
CA PRO A 67 -7.31 -2.36 3.93
C PRO A 67 -7.13 -1.20 2.94
N VAL A 68 -5.90 -0.72 2.83
CA VAL A 68 -5.48 0.25 1.82
C VAL A 68 -4.23 -0.22 1.09
N PHE A 69 -4.17 0.13 -0.18
CA PHE A 69 -3.02 -0.12 -1.05
C PHE A 69 -2.42 1.22 -1.47
N SER A 70 -1.11 1.36 -1.27
CA SER A 70 -0.41 2.63 -1.49
C SER A 70 0.04 2.79 -2.93
N PHE A 71 -0.29 3.91 -3.56
CA PHE A 71 0.14 4.25 -4.91
C PHE A 71 1.45 5.02 -4.92
N LYS A 72 1.42 6.28 -4.47
CA LYS A 72 2.58 7.18 -4.60
C LYS A 72 2.62 8.22 -3.47
N PRO A 73 3.79 8.75 -3.13
CA PRO A 73 3.90 9.85 -2.19
C PRO A 73 3.18 11.11 -2.70
N LEU A 74 2.67 11.92 -1.77
CA LEU A 74 2.20 13.28 -2.05
C LEU A 74 3.39 14.26 -2.05
N PRO A 75 3.26 15.43 -2.72
CA PRO A 75 4.29 16.48 -2.69
C PRO A 75 4.70 16.84 -1.26
N ASP A 76 5.96 17.24 -1.10
CA ASP A 76 6.54 17.71 0.17
C ASP A 76 6.46 16.69 1.34
N GLY A 77 6.19 15.41 1.04
CA GLY A 77 6.15 14.34 2.04
C GLY A 77 5.04 14.50 3.09
N ILE A 78 3.96 15.19 2.74
CA ILE A 78 2.81 15.47 3.64
C ILE A 78 1.89 14.27 3.83
N GLY A 79 1.93 13.30 2.90
CA GLY A 79 1.10 12.11 2.95
C GLY A 79 1.41 11.12 1.83
N PHE A 80 0.57 10.10 1.73
CA PHE A 80 0.63 9.10 0.67
C PHE A 80 -0.73 8.95 0.01
N ARG A 81 -0.75 8.80 -1.31
CA ARG A 81 -1.97 8.48 -2.04
C ARG A 81 -2.22 6.99 -2.02
N VAL A 82 -3.43 6.58 -1.66
CA VAL A 82 -3.84 5.17 -1.56
C VAL A 82 -5.18 4.94 -2.23
N CYS A 83 -5.54 3.69 -2.51
CA CYS A 83 -6.94 3.29 -2.66
C CYS A 83 -7.37 2.37 -1.51
N PRO A 84 -8.64 2.42 -1.10
CA PRO A 84 -9.19 1.38 -0.25
C PRO A 84 -9.30 0.07 -1.04
N CYS A 85 -9.27 -1.04 -0.30
CA CYS A 85 -9.38 -2.37 -0.86
C CYS A 85 -10.62 -3.09 -0.34
N SER A 86 -11.19 -3.96 -1.17
CA SER A 86 -12.36 -4.76 -0.82
C SER A 86 -12.08 -6.25 -0.96
N SER A 87 -12.75 -7.08 -0.17
CA SER A 87 -12.79 -8.53 -0.40
C SER A 87 -13.84 -8.94 -1.44
N LYS A 88 -14.71 -8.00 -1.83
CA LYS A 88 -15.78 -8.20 -2.80
C LYS A 88 -15.35 -7.66 -4.15
N LYS A 89 -15.56 -8.48 -5.19
CA LYS A 89 -15.36 -8.10 -6.59
C LYS A 89 -16.24 -6.87 -6.93
N PRO A 90 -15.68 -5.83 -7.57
CA PRO A 90 -16.47 -4.72 -8.09
C PRO A 90 -17.48 -5.24 -9.13
N PHE A 91 -18.77 -4.98 -8.92
CA PHE A 91 -19.83 -5.52 -9.78
C PHE A 91 -20.11 -4.65 -11.02
N ASP A 92 -19.81 -3.36 -10.90
CA ASP A 92 -20.05 -2.29 -11.86
C ASP A 92 -18.81 -1.97 -12.74
N GLU A 93 -17.69 -2.66 -12.52
CA GLU A 93 -16.46 -2.44 -13.29
C GLU A 93 -16.25 -3.50 -14.36
N LYS A 94 -16.00 -3.03 -15.60
CA LYS A 94 -15.62 -3.87 -16.73
C LYS A 94 -14.19 -4.40 -16.63
N SER A 95 -13.32 -3.70 -15.91
CA SER A 95 -11.94 -4.09 -15.67
C SER A 95 -11.55 -3.72 -14.26
N TYR A 96 -10.89 -4.61 -13.54
CA TYR A 96 -10.45 -4.35 -12.17
C TYR A 96 -9.10 -5.02 -11.89
N ARG A 97 -8.39 -4.47 -10.91
CA ARG A 97 -7.16 -5.05 -10.38
C ARG A 97 -7.39 -5.64 -9.00
N PHE A 98 -6.69 -6.72 -8.70
CA PHE A 98 -6.75 -7.34 -7.39
C PHE A 98 -5.43 -8.01 -7.01
N ILE A 99 -5.16 -8.07 -5.72
CA ILE A 99 -4.09 -8.87 -5.13
C ILE A 99 -4.61 -10.30 -4.98
N GLN A 100 -3.90 -11.26 -5.56
CA GLN A 100 -4.30 -12.66 -5.51
C GLN A 100 -4.23 -13.23 -4.07
N LYS A 101 -5.23 -14.03 -3.68
CA LYS A 101 -5.16 -14.86 -2.47
C LYS A 101 -3.91 -15.73 -2.51
N GLY A 102 -3.26 -15.92 -1.37
CA GLY A 102 -2.04 -16.72 -1.25
C GLY A 102 -0.78 -15.97 -1.66
N CYS A 103 -0.87 -14.70 -2.07
CA CYS A 103 0.31 -13.89 -2.35
C CYS A 103 1.11 -13.67 -1.06
N PRO A 104 2.42 -14.03 -1.02
CA PRO A 104 3.32 -13.65 0.05
C PRO A 104 3.75 -12.19 -0.13
N LEU A 105 3.50 -11.36 0.89
CA LEU A 105 3.94 -9.97 0.89
C LEU A 105 5.41 -9.89 1.33
N LEU A 106 6.16 -9.01 0.65
CA LEU A 106 7.57 -8.74 0.95
C LEU A 106 7.72 -8.11 2.34
N HIS A 107 8.92 -8.24 2.90
CA HIS A 107 9.36 -7.76 4.22
C HIS A 107 8.75 -8.46 5.44
N THR A 108 7.47 -8.82 5.40
CA THR A 108 6.77 -9.41 6.56
C THR A 108 6.53 -10.91 6.43
N GLY A 109 6.57 -11.45 5.20
CA GLY A 109 6.15 -12.83 4.90
C GLY A 109 4.64 -13.07 5.08
N TYR A 110 3.85 -12.02 5.31
CA TYR A 110 2.40 -12.15 5.46
C TYR A 110 1.78 -12.70 4.18
N THR A 111 1.00 -13.77 4.28
CA THR A 111 0.31 -14.35 3.12
C THR A 111 -1.13 -13.88 3.08
N MET A 112 -1.56 -13.33 1.94
CA MET A 112 -2.93 -12.84 1.73
C MET A 112 -3.96 -13.96 1.92
N ASP A 113 -4.88 -13.80 2.87
CA ASP A 113 -5.89 -14.81 3.21
C ASP A 113 -7.05 -14.89 2.18
N ARG A 114 -7.26 -13.82 1.44
CA ARG A 114 -8.32 -13.65 0.43
C ARG A 114 -7.88 -12.75 -0.71
N HIS A 115 -8.65 -12.72 -1.79
CA HIS A 115 -8.48 -11.72 -2.85
C HIS A 115 -8.76 -10.32 -2.30
N SER A 116 -7.92 -9.36 -2.65
CA SER A 116 -8.12 -7.96 -2.29
C SER A 116 -8.22 -7.12 -3.55
N TYR A 117 -9.44 -6.69 -3.87
CA TYR A 117 -9.75 -5.86 -5.03
C TYR A 117 -9.37 -4.41 -4.75
N LEU A 118 -8.62 -3.81 -5.66
CA LEU A 118 -8.15 -2.42 -5.56
C LEU A 118 -9.23 -1.49 -6.10
N ILE A 119 -9.79 -0.63 -5.27
CA ILE A 119 -10.88 0.28 -5.67
C ILE A 119 -10.29 1.59 -6.18
N GLU A 120 -9.63 1.53 -7.35
CA GLU A 120 -8.70 2.57 -7.81
C GLU A 120 -9.38 3.89 -8.24
N LYS A 121 -10.69 3.83 -8.55
CA LYS A 121 -11.52 5.02 -8.78
C LYS A 121 -11.66 5.89 -7.51
N ILE A 122 -11.35 5.33 -6.35
CA ILE A 122 -11.37 6.04 -5.07
C ILE A 122 -9.93 6.20 -4.61
N GLN A 123 -9.45 7.45 -4.66
CA GLN A 123 -8.11 7.81 -4.19
C GLN A 123 -8.24 8.61 -2.91
N LEU A 124 -7.60 8.13 -1.85
CA LEU A 124 -7.55 8.76 -0.55
C LEU A 124 -6.13 9.26 -0.29
N ASN A 125 -6.02 10.34 0.47
CA ASN A 125 -4.73 10.90 0.89
C ASN A 125 -4.53 10.58 2.37
N ILE A 126 -3.59 9.68 2.69
CA ILE A 126 -3.25 9.36 4.07
C ILE A 126 -2.26 10.40 4.59
N PRO A 127 -2.63 11.21 5.60
CA PRO A 127 -1.71 12.17 6.19
C PRO A 127 -0.66 11.48 7.07
N ARG A 128 0.46 12.19 7.31
CA ARG A 128 1.54 11.71 8.20
C ARG A 128 1.05 11.25 9.58
N SER A 129 0.04 11.92 10.15
CA SER A 129 -0.52 11.59 11.47
C SER A 129 -1.28 10.26 11.52
N LEU A 130 -1.85 9.82 10.38
CA LEU A 130 -2.60 8.57 10.31
C LEU A 130 -1.72 7.38 9.91
N ALA A 131 -0.66 7.61 9.14
CA ALA A 131 0.24 6.57 8.63
C ALA A 131 0.68 5.52 9.69
N PRO A 132 1.20 5.89 10.88
CA PRO A 132 1.65 4.90 11.86
C PRO A 132 0.50 4.14 12.55
N ARG A 133 -0.75 4.58 12.39
CA ARG A 133 -1.94 3.90 12.95
C ARG A 133 -2.40 2.73 12.07
N LEU A 134 -2.02 2.75 10.79
CA LEU A 134 -2.33 1.68 9.85
C LEU A 134 -1.34 0.53 10.04
N ARG A 135 -1.87 -0.69 10.17
CA ARG A 135 -1.02 -1.86 10.36
C ARG A 135 -0.41 -2.28 9.03
N PHE A 136 0.92 -2.18 8.93
CA PHE A 136 1.68 -2.63 7.78
C PHE A 136 1.60 -4.16 7.68
N LEU A 137 1.24 -4.65 6.49
CA LEU A 137 1.20 -6.08 6.21
C LEU A 137 2.29 -6.51 5.25
N GLY A 138 2.97 -5.60 4.56
CA GLY A 138 4.05 -5.92 3.63
C GLY A 138 3.91 -5.16 2.32
N GLN A 139 4.90 -5.33 1.44
CA GLN A 139 4.83 -4.80 0.08
C GLN A 139 4.35 -5.89 -0.87
N VAL A 140 3.41 -5.55 -1.76
CA VAL A 140 2.83 -6.47 -2.73
C VAL A 140 3.78 -6.62 -3.92
N PRO A 141 4.25 -7.84 -4.21
CA PRO A 141 4.97 -8.12 -5.45
C PRO A 141 4.10 -7.81 -6.67
N GLU A 142 4.68 -7.27 -7.73
CA GLU A 142 3.93 -6.86 -8.93
C GLU A 142 3.26 -8.07 -9.60
N GLU A 143 3.95 -9.21 -9.59
CA GLU A 143 3.47 -10.50 -10.08
C GLU A 143 2.28 -11.07 -9.29
N CYS A 144 1.91 -10.49 -8.15
CA CYS A 144 0.68 -10.86 -7.43
C CYS A 144 -0.53 -10.02 -7.82
N ILE A 145 -0.32 -8.90 -8.53
CA ILE A 145 -1.38 -8.00 -8.96
C ILE A 145 -1.94 -8.54 -10.27
N ARG A 146 -3.17 -9.02 -10.23
CA ARG A 146 -3.89 -9.52 -11.39
C ARG A 146 -4.78 -8.42 -11.96
N HIS A 147 -4.93 -8.45 -13.27
CA HIS A 147 -5.85 -7.60 -14.01
C HIS A 147 -6.83 -8.50 -14.75
N GLU A 148 -8.12 -8.26 -14.58
CA GLU A 148 -9.18 -9.03 -15.23
C GLU A 148 -10.11 -8.07 -15.96
N GLN A 149 -10.50 -8.46 -17.17
CA GLN A 149 -11.49 -7.76 -17.99
C GLN A 149 -12.72 -8.65 -18.16
N ARG A 150 -13.89 -8.10 -17.89
CA ARG A 150 -15.16 -8.76 -18.10
C ARG A 150 -15.57 -8.58 -19.57
N VAL A 151 -15.67 -9.71 -20.27
CA VAL A 151 -16.23 -9.80 -21.63
C VAL A 151 -17.74 -9.58 -21.58
#